data_AF-A0A9W7EGW1-F1
#
_entry.id   AF-A0A9W7EGW1-F1
#
_cell.length_a   1.000
_cell.length_b   1.000
_cell.length_c   1.000
_cell.angle_alpha   90.00
_cell.angle_beta   90.00
_cell.angle_gamma   90.00
#
_symmetry.space_group_name_H-M   'P 1'
#
loop_
_entity.id
_entity.type
_entity.pdbx_description
1 polymer ?
#
loop_
_entity_poly.entity_id
_entity_poly.type
_entity_poly.pdbx_seq_one_letter_code
_entity_poly.pdbx_strand_id
1 'polypeptide(L)'
;MEDPAVQASLSKNQRRGSILKPRSHYRRGTVVMNHIASKAQTTTTTPDEQALYHRMLQMKNSGWVNRRSLVGISVFASGSEGNNDPFVVERMPMELQLGFRKKIFGILAFQTSCVTAALVYITFFESEDIIDHWFCPVQPLLNQTNRTNTTNTTNFFIEEDERRLANGTIEWGIDMPNIHTCEGWAGPWFWCFFGLIVALFLLYKTKYIFPLNYLTLLFFSCIQTLFFVSIKTVFNTNCILYISGSIFFQIFLMYFFSNRKDERQHNLVPVNFYFPAIEAAGCNLIVNIVIALTAPGLGVSFGEFIFAAISAGLMMAWFAYDATCMVAKMSPDEYMQAVVFFYTDIILFLSFAFMMCAWGAMFMNVETGGLTAPIGDQENRMNRGNISGS
;
A
#
# COMPACT_ATOMS: atom_id res chain seq x y z
N MET A 1 6.42 58.40 -32.63
CA MET A 1 7.29 57.29 -33.06
C MET A 1 7.84 56.70 -31.78
N GLU A 2 7.15 55.70 -31.23
CA GLU A 2 7.58 55.01 -30.02
C GLU A 2 8.61 53.94 -30.38
N ASP A 3 9.66 53.87 -29.56
CA ASP A 3 10.87 53.09 -29.80
C ASP A 3 10.57 51.57 -29.74
N PRO A 4 10.79 50.80 -30.82
CA PRO A 4 10.51 49.37 -30.89
C PRO A 4 11.29 48.54 -29.84
N ALA A 5 12.37 49.09 -29.26
CA ALA A 5 13.11 48.46 -28.17
C ALA A 5 12.33 48.42 -26.84
N VAL A 6 11.43 49.38 -26.60
CA VAL A 6 10.63 49.47 -25.36
C VAL A 6 9.44 48.50 -25.40
N GLN A 7 8.84 48.26 -26.56
CA GLN A 7 7.79 47.25 -26.70
C GLN A 7 8.34 45.81 -26.61
N ALA A 8 9.58 45.58 -27.06
CA ALA A 8 10.22 44.27 -26.94
C ALA A 8 10.55 43.90 -25.48
N SER A 9 10.92 44.87 -24.63
CA SER A 9 11.25 44.64 -23.21
C SER A 9 10.00 44.46 -22.33
N LEU A 10 8.89 45.14 -22.65
CA LEU A 10 7.60 44.91 -21.98
C LEU A 10 7.01 43.52 -22.31
N SER A 11 7.20 43.02 -23.54
CA SER A 11 6.71 41.69 -23.93
C SER A 11 7.44 40.52 -23.25
N LYS A 12 8.70 40.72 -22.84
CA LYS A 12 9.51 39.68 -22.17
C LYS A 12 9.19 39.54 -20.69
N ASN A 13 8.82 40.63 -20.00
CA ASN A 13 8.45 40.57 -18.59
C ASN A 13 6.99 40.16 -18.35
N GLN A 14 6.10 40.36 -19.32
CA GLN A 14 4.70 39.96 -19.19
C GLN A 14 4.46 38.45 -19.47
N ARG A 15 5.46 37.73 -19.99
CA ARG A 15 5.38 36.28 -20.27
C ARG A 15 5.85 35.38 -19.12
N ARG A 16 6.29 35.93 -17.99
CA ARG A 16 6.79 35.16 -16.82
C ARG A 16 6.04 35.39 -15.51
N GLY A 17 4.94 36.15 -15.54
CA GLY A 17 3.92 36.02 -14.50
C GLY A 17 3.01 34.88 -14.92
N SER A 18 3.26 33.65 -14.47
CA SER A 18 2.17 32.67 -14.49
C SER A 18 1.05 33.33 -13.68
N ILE A 19 -0.06 33.65 -14.34
CA ILE A 19 -1.28 34.14 -13.70
C ILE A 19 -1.90 32.94 -12.98
N LEU A 20 -1.13 32.36 -12.04
CA LEU A 20 -1.63 31.42 -11.07
C LEU A 20 -2.53 32.23 -10.17
N LYS A 21 -3.82 32.18 -10.47
CA LYS A 21 -4.84 32.76 -9.61
C LYS A 21 -4.64 32.19 -8.20
N PRO A 22 -4.88 33.00 -7.14
CA PRO A 22 -4.67 32.55 -5.77
C PRO A 22 -5.39 31.23 -5.51
N ARG A 23 -4.86 30.36 -4.63
CA ARG A 23 -5.37 29.00 -4.35
C ARG A 23 -6.87 28.95 -4.01
N SER A 24 -7.43 30.05 -3.48
CA SER A 24 -8.86 30.22 -3.24
C SER A 24 -9.70 30.17 -4.51
N HIS A 25 -9.14 30.56 -5.65
CA HIS A 25 -9.77 30.48 -6.97
C HIS A 25 -10.03 29.03 -7.35
N TYR A 26 -9.05 28.14 -7.17
CA TYR A 26 -9.15 26.71 -7.51
C TYR A 26 -9.93 25.87 -6.51
N ARG A 27 -10.43 26.46 -5.42
CA ARG A 27 -11.28 25.73 -4.48
C ARG A 27 -12.59 25.41 -5.21
N ARG A 28 -13.01 24.13 -5.17
CA ARG A 28 -14.19 23.63 -5.93
C ARG A 28 -15.39 24.57 -5.82
N GLY A 29 -15.71 25.05 -4.61
CA GLY A 29 -16.84 25.98 -4.40
C GLY A 29 -16.69 27.37 -5.04
N THR A 30 -15.46 27.87 -5.20
CA THR A 30 -15.22 29.17 -5.84
C THR A 30 -15.31 29.06 -7.37
N VAL A 31 -14.70 28.02 -7.95
CA VAL A 31 -14.76 27.81 -9.41
C VAL A 31 -16.17 27.50 -9.86
N VAL A 32 -16.89 26.66 -9.13
CA VAL A 32 -18.33 26.40 -9.37
C VAL A 32 -19.10 27.72 -9.40
N MET A 33 -18.95 28.56 -8.38
CA MET A 33 -19.67 29.83 -8.34
C MET A 33 -19.27 30.75 -9.51
N ASN A 34 -18.01 30.75 -9.92
CA ASN A 34 -17.56 31.51 -11.08
C ASN A 34 -18.11 30.95 -12.40
N HIS A 35 -18.21 29.62 -12.54
CA HIS A 35 -18.76 28.97 -13.72
C HIS A 35 -20.27 29.16 -13.82
N ILE A 36 -20.99 29.10 -12.69
CA ILE A 36 -22.42 29.41 -12.67
C ILE A 36 -22.62 30.90 -12.95
N ALA A 37 -21.79 31.78 -12.38
CA ALA A 37 -21.81 33.21 -12.68
C ALA A 37 -21.55 33.50 -14.17
N SER A 38 -20.59 32.81 -14.79
CA SER A 38 -20.31 32.99 -16.22
C SER A 38 -21.43 32.42 -17.10
N LYS A 39 -22.02 31.27 -16.74
CA LYS A 39 -23.18 30.72 -17.44
C LYS A 39 -24.41 31.64 -17.32
N ALA A 40 -24.63 32.24 -16.15
CA ALA A 40 -25.71 33.20 -15.94
C ALA A 40 -25.54 34.48 -16.77
N GLN A 41 -24.30 34.84 -17.16
CA GLN A 41 -24.02 35.97 -18.04
C GLN A 41 -24.19 35.64 -19.53
N THR A 42 -24.11 34.37 -19.93
CA THR A 42 -24.44 33.95 -21.29
C THR A 42 -25.96 33.90 -21.48
N THR A 43 -26.46 34.60 -22.50
CA THR A 43 -27.87 34.86 -22.83
C THR A 43 -28.72 33.63 -23.16
N THR A 44 -28.14 32.42 -23.11
CA THR A 44 -28.80 31.16 -23.46
C THR A 44 -29.25 30.34 -22.26
N THR A 45 -29.16 30.87 -21.03
CA THR A 45 -29.59 30.17 -19.82
C THR A 45 -31.10 30.17 -19.67
N THR A 46 -31.64 29.03 -19.24
CA THR A 46 -33.08 28.89 -18.98
C THR A 46 -33.48 29.67 -17.71
N PRO A 47 -34.73 30.15 -17.60
CA PRO A 47 -35.21 30.89 -16.42
C PRO A 47 -35.01 30.13 -15.10
N ASP A 48 -35.15 28.80 -15.14
CA ASP A 48 -35.00 27.93 -13.98
C ASP A 48 -33.54 27.85 -13.48
N GLU A 49 -32.57 27.83 -14.39
CA GLU A 49 -31.14 27.87 -14.04
C GLU A 49 -30.75 29.19 -13.37
N GLN A 50 -31.33 30.31 -13.84
CA GLN A 50 -31.12 31.63 -13.23
C GLN A 50 -31.74 31.71 -11.82
N ALA A 51 -32.93 31.16 -11.63
CA ALA A 51 -33.58 31.07 -10.32
C ALA A 51 -32.77 30.22 -9.33
N LEU A 52 -32.21 29.10 -9.79
CA LEU A 52 -31.32 28.24 -9.00
C LEU A 52 -30.04 28.99 -8.59
N TYR A 53 -29.41 29.71 -9.54
CA TYR A 53 -28.21 30.51 -9.26
C TYR A 53 -28.47 31.57 -8.18
N HIS A 54 -29.58 32.31 -8.28
CA HIS A 54 -29.95 33.31 -7.28
C HIS A 54 -30.14 32.70 -5.90
N ARG A 55 -30.78 31.52 -5.80
CA ARG A 55 -30.91 30.79 -4.53
C ARG A 55 -29.55 30.37 -3.97
N MET A 56 -28.63 29.87 -4.80
CA MET A 56 -27.29 29.51 -4.36
C MET A 56 -26.48 30.72 -3.87
N LEU A 57 -26.62 31.87 -4.52
CA LEU A 57 -26.00 33.13 -4.10
C LEU A 57 -26.57 33.66 -2.80
N GLN A 58 -27.90 33.59 -2.64
CA GLN A 58 -28.57 33.97 -1.40
C GLN A 58 -28.13 33.07 -0.23
N MET A 59 -28.04 31.76 -0.46
CA MET A 59 -27.51 30.80 0.52
C MET A 59 -26.05 31.10 0.89
N LYS A 60 -25.20 31.43 -0.10
CA LYS A 60 -23.80 31.85 0.15
C LYS A 60 -23.73 33.13 0.99
N ASN A 61 -24.53 34.14 0.66
CA ASN A 61 -24.51 35.44 1.33
C ASN A 61 -25.13 35.39 2.74
N SER A 62 -26.09 34.49 2.97
CA SER A 62 -26.70 34.30 4.30
C SER A 62 -25.76 33.67 5.33
N GLY A 63 -24.61 33.14 4.91
CA GLY A 63 -23.67 32.43 5.81
C GLY A 63 -24.18 31.08 6.32
N TRP A 64 -25.41 30.67 5.96
CA TRP A 64 -26.03 29.44 6.44
C TRP A 64 -25.42 28.16 5.87
N VAL A 65 -24.81 28.24 4.68
CA VAL A 65 -24.26 27.05 4.01
C VAL A 65 -22.74 27.04 4.12
N ASN A 66 -22.22 26.07 4.87
CA ASN A 66 -20.79 25.81 4.96
C ASN A 66 -20.24 25.59 3.54
N ARG A 67 -19.12 26.24 3.18
CA ARG A 67 -18.60 26.26 1.78
C ARG A 67 -18.40 24.85 1.18
N ARG A 68 -18.27 23.81 2.00
CA ARG A 68 -18.19 22.40 1.60
C ARG A 68 -19.53 21.83 1.11
N SER A 69 -20.67 22.23 1.67
CA SER A 69 -21.99 21.72 1.26
C SER A 69 -22.43 22.28 -0.10
N LEU A 70 -22.02 23.52 -0.42
CA LEU A 70 -22.22 24.15 -1.73
C LEU A 70 -21.52 23.39 -2.87
N VAL A 71 -20.39 22.76 -2.58
CA VAL A 71 -19.65 21.92 -3.52
C VAL A 71 -20.43 20.66 -3.85
N GLY A 72 -20.95 19.95 -2.83
CA GLY A 72 -21.77 18.75 -3.05
C GLY A 72 -22.98 19.03 -3.93
N ILE A 73 -23.71 20.12 -3.66
CA ILE A 73 -24.89 20.51 -4.45
C ILE A 73 -24.54 20.79 -5.91
N SER A 74 -23.40 21.43 -6.17
CA SER A 74 -22.98 21.69 -7.56
C SER A 74 -22.58 20.44 -8.32
N VAL A 75 -22.04 19.44 -7.64
CA VAL A 75 -21.69 18.13 -8.22
C VAL A 75 -22.95 17.37 -8.62
N PHE A 76 -24.02 17.45 -7.83
CA PHE A 76 -25.33 16.90 -8.20
C PHE A 76 -25.99 17.67 -9.34
N ALA A 77 -25.81 18.99 -9.41
CA ALA A 77 -26.31 19.80 -10.52
C ALA A 77 -25.56 19.53 -11.84
N SER A 78 -24.28 19.13 -11.79
CA SER A 78 -23.49 18.72 -12.97
C SER A 78 -23.53 17.21 -13.25
N GLY A 79 -24.09 16.40 -12.36
CA GLY A 79 -23.99 14.94 -12.34
C GLY A 79 -24.72 14.21 -13.48
N SER A 80 -25.42 14.92 -14.36
CA SER A 80 -26.15 14.32 -15.49
C SER A 80 -25.30 14.13 -16.75
N GLU A 81 -24.11 14.73 -16.86
CA GLU A 81 -23.21 14.52 -18.00
C GLU A 81 -21.91 13.88 -17.50
N GLY A 82 -21.90 12.55 -17.47
CA GLY A 82 -20.85 11.68 -16.90
C GLY A 82 -19.47 11.77 -17.55
N ASN A 83 -19.12 12.86 -18.21
CA ASN A 83 -17.84 13.02 -18.88
C ASN A 83 -17.25 14.42 -18.79
N ASN A 84 -17.74 15.33 -17.95
CA ASN A 84 -17.26 16.73 -17.90
C ASN A 84 -17.19 17.34 -16.50
N ASP A 85 -16.68 16.65 -15.46
CA ASP A 85 -16.36 17.33 -14.20
C ASP A 85 -15.05 18.14 -14.38
N PRO A 86 -15.10 19.50 -14.40
CA PRO A 86 -13.90 20.33 -14.54
C PRO A 86 -13.00 20.30 -13.29
N PHE A 87 -13.42 19.64 -12.21
CA PHE A 87 -12.71 19.56 -10.93
C PHE A 87 -11.90 18.28 -10.73
N VAL A 88 -11.90 17.41 -11.73
CA VAL A 88 -11.03 16.24 -11.76
C VAL A 88 -9.60 16.70 -11.98
N VAL A 89 -8.65 16.16 -11.20
CA VAL A 89 -7.22 16.49 -11.28
C VAL A 89 -6.71 16.37 -12.71
N GLU A 90 -7.13 15.35 -13.45
CA GLU A 90 -6.77 15.11 -14.85
C GLU A 90 -6.98 16.32 -15.79
N ARG A 91 -7.98 17.16 -15.53
CA ARG A 91 -8.31 18.34 -16.35
C ARG A 91 -7.70 19.63 -15.84
N MET A 92 -7.01 19.59 -14.70
CA MET A 92 -6.38 20.77 -14.12
C MET A 92 -5.05 21.10 -14.79
N PRO A 93 -4.58 22.36 -14.70
CA PRO A 93 -3.23 22.73 -15.12
C PRO A 93 -2.16 21.78 -14.58
N MET A 94 -1.16 21.47 -15.40
CA MET A 94 -0.09 20.52 -15.10
C MET A 94 0.57 20.75 -13.72
N GLU A 95 0.76 22.01 -13.34
CA GLU A 95 1.36 22.37 -12.06
C GLU A 95 0.54 21.90 -10.85
N LEU A 96 -0.80 21.92 -10.95
CA LEU A 96 -1.69 21.41 -9.92
C LEU A 96 -1.69 19.88 -9.88
N GLN A 97 -1.62 19.23 -11.05
CA GLN A 97 -1.49 17.77 -11.12
C GLN A 97 -0.20 17.29 -10.46
N LEU A 98 0.93 17.94 -10.77
CA LEU A 98 2.22 17.67 -10.15
C LEU A 98 2.18 17.92 -8.63
N GLY A 99 1.56 19.02 -8.20
CA GLY A 99 1.39 19.32 -6.78
C GLY A 99 0.57 18.26 -6.02
N PHE A 100 -0.50 17.76 -6.64
CA PHE A 100 -1.32 16.68 -6.09
C PHE A 100 -0.53 15.38 -5.94
N ARG A 101 0.19 14.97 -6.99
CA ARG A 101 1.06 13.78 -7.00
C ARG A 101 2.12 13.82 -5.94
N LYS A 102 2.87 14.93 -5.91
CA LYS A 102 3.94 15.16 -4.94
C LYS A 102 3.41 15.04 -3.51
N LYS A 103 2.19 15.50 -3.28
CA LYS A 103 1.55 15.43 -1.96
C LYS A 103 1.14 14.01 -1.59
N ILE A 104 0.49 13.27 -2.49
CA ILE A 104 0.07 11.89 -2.23
C ILE A 104 1.29 10.99 -2.02
N PHE A 105 2.20 10.94 -2.99
CA PHE A 105 3.39 10.09 -2.87
C PHE A 105 4.33 10.57 -1.78
N GLY A 106 4.39 11.87 -1.48
CA GLY A 106 5.18 12.38 -0.37
C GLY A 106 4.66 11.91 0.99
N ILE A 107 3.33 11.91 1.19
CA ILE A 107 2.71 11.39 2.41
C ILE A 107 2.91 9.88 2.52
N LEU A 108 2.67 9.13 1.43
CA LEU A 108 2.86 7.68 1.40
C LEU A 108 4.33 7.30 1.63
N ALA A 109 5.28 7.93 0.95
CA ALA A 109 6.72 7.68 1.11
C ALA A 109 7.19 7.97 2.54
N PHE A 110 6.73 9.09 3.12
CA PHE A 110 7.07 9.43 4.50
C PHE A 110 6.49 8.38 5.47
N GLN A 111 5.23 8.01 5.30
CA GLN A 111 4.58 7.04 6.16
C GLN A 111 5.22 5.65 6.05
N THR A 112 5.46 5.15 4.83
CA THR A 112 6.09 3.84 4.63
C THR A 112 7.55 3.83 5.08
N SER A 113 8.24 4.98 5.02
CA SER A 113 9.57 5.14 5.63
C SER A 113 9.50 4.98 7.14
N CYS A 114 8.55 5.64 7.81
CA CYS A 114 8.37 5.52 9.26
C CYS A 114 8.01 4.08 9.67
N VAL A 115 7.10 3.42 8.94
CA VAL A 115 6.73 2.02 9.20
C VAL A 115 7.93 1.11 9.02
N THR A 116 8.68 1.26 7.92
CA THR A 116 9.86 0.44 7.64
C THR A 116 10.96 0.68 8.68
N ALA A 117 11.23 1.93 9.06
CA ALA A 117 12.21 2.26 10.07
C ALA A 117 11.82 1.70 11.45
N ALA A 118 10.54 1.81 11.84
CA ALA A 118 10.04 1.23 13.08
C ALA A 118 10.09 -0.30 13.05
N LEU A 119 9.77 -0.93 11.91
CA LEU A 119 9.87 -2.37 11.74
C LEU A 119 11.33 -2.84 11.88
N VAL A 120 12.28 -2.17 11.22
CA VAL A 120 13.74 -2.43 11.38
C VAL A 120 14.15 -2.24 12.84
N TYR A 121 13.74 -1.13 13.47
CA TYR A 121 14.09 -0.83 14.86
C TYR A 121 13.63 -1.93 15.82
N ILE A 122 12.36 -2.30 15.75
CA ILE A 122 11.77 -3.36 16.58
C ILE A 122 12.43 -4.71 16.29
N THR A 123 12.72 -5.00 15.01
CA THR A 123 13.32 -6.27 14.58
C THR A 123 14.75 -6.46 15.08
N PHE A 124 15.55 -5.39 15.17
CA PHE A 124 16.99 -5.51 15.45
C PHE A 124 17.43 -4.96 16.81
N PHE A 125 16.71 -4.01 17.40
CA PHE A 125 17.13 -3.30 18.61
C PHE A 125 16.28 -3.60 19.84
N GLU A 126 15.01 -3.95 19.64
CA GLU A 126 14.14 -4.27 20.77
C GLU A 126 14.30 -5.74 21.14
N SER A 127 14.32 -6.03 22.44
CA SER A 127 14.50 -7.39 22.96
C SER A 127 13.35 -8.26 22.44
N GLU A 128 13.72 -9.21 21.57
CA GLU A 128 12.79 -10.17 20.94
C GLU A 128 11.88 -10.84 21.98
N ASP A 129 12.37 -10.99 23.22
CA ASP A 129 11.66 -11.61 24.33
C ASP A 129 10.27 -11.01 24.64
N ILE A 130 10.10 -9.69 24.59
CA ILE A 130 8.81 -9.05 24.96
C ILE A 130 7.76 -9.33 23.88
N ILE A 131 8.16 -9.18 22.62
CA ILE A 131 7.28 -9.27 21.47
C ILE A 131 6.95 -10.73 21.19
N ASP A 132 7.95 -11.60 21.27
CA ASP A 132 7.78 -13.04 21.12
C ASP A 132 6.91 -13.60 22.23
N HIS A 133 7.02 -13.12 23.47
CA HIS A 133 6.12 -13.55 24.53
C HIS A 133 4.66 -13.13 24.29
N TRP A 134 4.43 -11.96 23.69
CA TRP A 134 3.08 -11.48 23.41
C TRP A 134 2.43 -12.20 22.22
N PHE A 135 3.18 -12.44 21.15
CA PHE A 135 2.68 -13.13 19.96
C PHE A 135 2.73 -14.66 20.06
N CYS A 136 3.66 -15.21 20.85
CA CYS A 136 3.87 -16.63 21.08
C CYS A 136 3.97 -16.95 22.59
N PRO A 137 2.86 -16.85 23.35
CA PRO A 137 2.88 -16.99 24.81
C PRO A 137 3.21 -18.42 25.30
N VAL A 138 3.07 -19.43 24.46
CA VAL A 138 3.29 -20.84 24.81
C VAL A 138 4.64 -21.30 24.29
N GLN A 139 5.73 -20.90 24.95
CA GLN A 139 6.93 -21.74 24.94
C GLN A 139 6.81 -22.72 26.10
N PRO A 140 6.55 -24.02 25.84
CA PRO A 140 6.60 -24.99 26.92
C PRO A 140 8.01 -24.94 27.52
N LEU A 141 8.08 -24.69 28.83
CA LEU A 141 9.29 -24.62 29.67
C LEU A 141 10.11 -25.93 29.68
N LEU A 142 9.82 -26.88 28.78
CA LEU A 142 10.13 -28.29 28.90
C LEU A 142 11.49 -28.69 28.34
N ASN A 143 12.33 -27.77 27.86
CA ASN A 143 13.66 -28.16 27.38
C ASN A 143 14.78 -27.11 27.50
N GLN A 144 14.65 -26.14 28.41
CA GLN A 144 15.77 -25.23 28.71
C GLN A 144 16.92 -25.96 29.44
N THR A 145 16.68 -27.16 29.98
CA THR A 145 17.67 -27.98 30.68
C THR A 145 18.67 -28.72 29.77
N ASN A 146 18.46 -28.76 28.46
CA ASN A 146 19.37 -29.43 27.51
C ASN A 146 20.17 -28.48 26.60
N ARG A 147 19.98 -27.16 26.72
CA ARG A 147 20.64 -26.16 25.85
C ARG A 147 22.14 -25.96 26.14
N THR A 148 22.70 -26.66 27.13
CA THR A 148 24.14 -26.65 27.43
C THR A 148 24.98 -27.65 26.62
N ASN A 149 24.36 -28.55 25.83
CA ASN A 149 25.11 -29.56 25.06
C ASN A 149 25.13 -29.35 23.54
N THR A 150 24.51 -28.28 23.03
CA THR A 150 24.33 -28.01 21.59
C THR A 150 25.40 -27.07 20.99
N THR A 151 26.61 -27.07 21.54
CA THR A 151 27.80 -26.43 20.92
C THR A 151 28.49 -27.32 19.88
N ASN A 152 28.04 -28.56 19.68
CA ASN A 152 28.64 -29.50 18.72
C ASN A 152 27.86 -29.67 17.40
N THR A 153 26.67 -29.08 17.26
CA THR A 153 25.80 -29.24 16.06
C THR A 153 26.03 -28.20 14.97
N THR A 154 26.79 -27.12 15.21
CA THR A 154 27.20 -26.20 14.14
C THR A 154 28.16 -26.87 13.14
N ASN A 155 28.86 -27.92 13.55
CA ASN A 155 29.71 -28.70 12.64
C ASN A 155 28.91 -29.67 11.75
N PHE A 156 27.68 -30.02 12.12
CA PHE A 156 26.87 -30.99 11.36
C PHE A 156 26.20 -30.34 10.13
N PHE A 157 25.74 -29.10 10.25
CA PHE A 157 25.14 -28.37 9.12
C PHE A 157 26.17 -27.99 8.04
N ILE A 158 27.43 -27.75 8.43
CA ILE A 158 28.50 -27.47 7.46
C ILE A 158 28.87 -28.76 6.69
N GLU A 159 28.87 -29.92 7.34
CA GLU A 159 29.24 -31.19 6.71
C GLU A 159 28.18 -31.72 5.73
N GLU A 160 26.90 -31.42 5.95
CA GLU A 160 25.81 -31.88 5.07
C GLU A 160 25.68 -31.04 3.79
N ASP A 161 25.99 -29.75 3.84
CA ASP A 161 26.07 -28.89 2.65
C ASP A 161 27.29 -29.24 1.77
N GLU A 162 28.43 -29.60 2.36
CA GLU A 162 29.60 -30.07 1.59
C GLU A 162 29.32 -31.40 0.86
N ARG A 163 28.55 -32.31 1.45
CA ARG A 163 28.14 -33.57 0.77
C ARG A 163 27.14 -33.33 -0.36
N ARG A 164 26.28 -32.32 -0.27
CA ARG A 164 25.35 -31.95 -1.35
C ARG A 164 26.06 -31.32 -2.54
N LEU A 165 27.09 -30.50 -2.30
CA LEU A 165 27.98 -29.98 -3.34
C LEU A 165 28.78 -31.08 -4.06
N ALA A 166 29.17 -32.14 -3.35
CA ALA A 166 29.95 -33.24 -3.92
C ALA A 166 29.16 -34.13 -4.90
N ASN A 167 27.82 -34.17 -4.82
CA ASN A 167 26.99 -35.04 -5.66
C ASN A 167 26.49 -34.40 -6.96
N GLY A 168 26.87 -33.15 -7.26
CA GLY A 168 26.69 -32.55 -8.60
C GLY A 168 25.25 -32.33 -9.07
N THR A 169 24.24 -32.69 -8.27
CA THR A 169 22.83 -32.43 -8.55
C THR A 169 22.44 -31.09 -7.94
N ILE A 170 22.52 -30.03 -8.75
CA ILE A 170 21.87 -28.76 -8.45
C ILE A 170 20.37 -28.98 -8.65
N GLU A 171 19.71 -29.56 -7.64
CA GLU A 171 18.25 -29.47 -7.58
C GLU A 171 17.91 -28.03 -7.22
N TRP A 172 17.40 -27.29 -8.21
CA TRP A 172 16.70 -26.02 -7.99
C TRP A 172 15.32 -26.27 -7.34
N GLY A 173 15.29 -27.12 -6.32
CA GLY A 173 14.11 -27.35 -5.51
C GLY A 173 13.67 -26.01 -4.95
N ILE A 174 12.49 -25.56 -5.35
CA ILE A 174 11.83 -24.44 -4.67
C ILE A 174 11.36 -25.02 -3.35
N ASP A 175 12.25 -25.10 -2.38
CA ASP A 175 11.89 -25.44 -1.02
C ASP A 175 10.92 -24.35 -0.56
N MET A 176 9.66 -24.75 -0.41
CA MET A 176 8.65 -23.87 0.17
C MET A 176 9.16 -23.45 1.55
N PRO A 177 9.02 -22.16 1.91
CA PRO A 177 9.48 -21.69 3.21
C PRO A 177 8.85 -22.58 4.30
N ASN A 178 9.70 -23.19 5.15
CA ASN A 178 9.25 -23.97 6.28
C ASN A 178 8.56 -23.02 7.27
N ILE A 179 7.24 -22.95 7.16
CA ILE A 179 6.40 -22.11 8.02
C ILE A 179 6.34 -22.78 9.40
N HIS A 180 7.23 -22.36 10.29
CA HIS A 180 7.14 -22.69 11.70
C HIS A 180 6.12 -21.75 12.35
N THR A 181 5.01 -22.30 12.85
CA THR A 181 4.02 -21.53 13.63
C THR A 181 4.12 -21.90 15.11
N CYS A 182 3.98 -20.92 15.99
CA CYS A 182 3.99 -21.12 17.45
C CYS A 182 2.56 -21.32 17.98
N GLU A 183 2.31 -22.24 18.93
CA GLU A 183 0.95 -22.41 19.47
C GLU A 183 0.41 -21.11 20.09
N GLY A 184 -0.85 -20.76 19.78
CA GLY A 184 -1.51 -19.56 20.29
C GLY A 184 -1.29 -18.27 19.49
N TRP A 185 -0.53 -18.32 18.39
CA TRP A 185 -0.23 -17.16 17.53
C TRP A 185 -1.45 -16.41 16.98
N ALA A 186 -2.52 -17.14 16.71
CA ALA A 186 -3.69 -16.64 16.01
C ALA A 186 -4.36 -15.47 16.74
N GLY A 187 -4.47 -15.55 18.08
CA GLY A 187 -5.19 -14.56 18.88
C GLY A 187 -4.61 -13.15 18.73
N PRO A 188 -3.35 -12.92 19.15
CA PRO A 188 -2.68 -11.63 19.00
C PRO A 188 -2.65 -11.12 17.55
N TRP A 189 -2.43 -12.02 16.58
CA TRP A 189 -2.43 -11.66 15.16
C TRP A 189 -3.79 -11.12 14.69
N PHE A 190 -4.90 -11.81 15.02
CA PHE A 190 -6.25 -11.34 14.71
C PHE A 190 -6.60 -10.02 15.40
N TRP A 191 -6.12 -9.79 16.62
CA TRP A 191 -6.30 -8.51 17.31
C TRP A 191 -5.57 -7.37 16.61
N CYS A 192 -4.33 -7.57 16.16
CA CYS A 192 -3.61 -6.58 15.36
C CYS A 192 -4.32 -6.30 14.03
N PHE A 193 -4.80 -7.35 13.34
CA PHE A 193 -5.54 -7.20 12.09
C PHE A 193 -6.88 -6.45 12.29
N PHE A 194 -7.63 -6.79 13.33
CA PHE A 194 -8.85 -6.06 13.68
C PHE A 194 -8.55 -4.59 14.05
N GLY A 195 -7.45 -4.37 14.79
CA GLY A 195 -6.93 -3.05 15.08
C GLY A 195 -6.65 -2.23 13.81
N LEU A 196 -6.11 -2.85 12.76
CA LEU A 196 -5.92 -2.20 11.46
C LEU A 196 -7.22 -1.76 10.81
N ILE A 197 -8.25 -2.61 10.83
CA ILE A 197 -9.57 -2.27 10.28
C ILE A 197 -10.19 -1.10 11.04
N VAL A 198 -10.15 -1.14 12.38
CA VAL A 198 -10.67 -0.06 13.22
C VAL A 198 -9.90 1.24 12.99
N ALA A 199 -8.57 1.19 12.92
CA ALA A 199 -7.74 2.35 12.64
C ALA A 199 -8.00 2.94 11.24
N LEU A 200 -8.20 2.09 10.23
CA LEU A 200 -8.61 2.53 8.89
C LEU A 200 -9.99 3.19 8.90
N PHE A 201 -10.95 2.63 9.63
CA PHE A 201 -12.28 3.24 9.78
C PHE A 201 -12.21 4.60 10.47
N LEU A 202 -11.36 4.74 11.50
CA LEU A 202 -11.08 6.03 12.14
C LEU A 202 -10.48 7.02 11.14
N LEU A 203 -9.50 6.58 10.33
CA LEU A 203 -8.89 7.41 9.28
C LEU A 203 -9.93 7.88 8.27
N TYR A 204 -10.85 7.00 7.88
CA TYR A 204 -11.97 7.34 6.99
C TYR A 204 -12.89 8.41 7.60
N LYS A 205 -13.16 8.37 8.90
CA LYS A 205 -13.98 9.37 9.60
C LYS A 205 -13.25 10.70 9.76
N THR A 206 -11.94 10.68 10.02
CA THR A 206 -11.15 11.90 10.30
C THR A 206 -10.53 12.54 9.07
N LYS A 207 -10.61 11.93 7.87
CA LYS A 207 -9.92 12.36 6.64
C LYS A 207 -10.02 13.86 6.29
N TYR A 208 -11.12 14.53 6.61
CA TYR A 208 -11.37 15.95 6.29
C TYR A 208 -11.08 16.94 7.42
N ILE A 209 -10.65 16.46 8.59
CA ILE A 209 -10.42 17.25 9.81
C ILE A 209 -8.91 17.41 9.98
N PHE A 210 -8.40 18.61 9.69
CA PHE A 210 -7.00 18.96 9.96
C PHE A 210 -6.87 19.53 11.39
N PRO A 211 -5.84 19.17 12.19
CA PRO A 211 -4.73 18.25 11.87
C PRO A 211 -5.00 16.78 12.23
N LEU A 212 -6.21 16.47 12.71
CA LEU A 212 -6.56 15.15 13.25
C LEU A 212 -6.31 14.00 12.27
N ASN A 213 -6.53 14.22 10.96
CA ASN A 213 -6.25 13.23 9.93
C ASN A 213 -4.79 12.73 9.92
N TYR A 214 -3.82 13.60 10.15
CA TYR A 214 -2.40 13.22 10.22
C TYR A 214 -2.07 12.46 11.51
N LEU A 215 -2.69 12.84 12.62
CA LEU A 215 -2.55 12.11 13.89
C LEU A 215 -3.14 10.70 13.78
N THR A 216 -4.31 10.56 13.16
CA THR A 216 -4.92 9.24 12.91
C THR A 216 -4.08 8.41 11.94
N LEU A 217 -3.46 9.02 10.92
CA LEU A 217 -2.54 8.33 10.00
C LEU A 217 -1.30 7.79 10.73
N LEU A 218 -0.74 8.59 11.66
CA LEU A 218 0.39 8.15 12.49
C LEU A 218 -0.01 6.97 13.38
N PHE A 219 -1.16 7.07 14.04
CA PHE A 219 -1.70 5.97 14.86
C PHE A 219 -1.93 4.70 14.04
N PHE A 220 -2.53 4.82 12.85
CA PHE A 220 -2.69 3.71 11.91
C PHE A 220 -1.33 3.09 11.55
N SER A 221 -0.30 3.90 11.33
CA SER A 221 1.06 3.43 11.00
C SER A 221 1.69 2.64 12.14
N CYS A 222 1.48 3.04 13.41
CA CYS A 222 1.95 2.28 14.56
C CYS A 222 1.32 0.89 14.63
N ILE A 223 0.00 0.80 14.41
CA ILE A 223 -0.72 -0.49 14.37
C ILE A 223 -0.24 -1.34 13.18
N GLN A 224 0.00 -0.70 12.03
CA GLN A 224 0.56 -1.37 10.84
C GLN A 224 1.94 -1.96 11.10
N THR A 225 2.82 -1.24 11.81
CA THR A 225 4.11 -1.79 12.23
C THR A 225 3.92 -3.00 13.14
N LEU A 226 3.05 -2.93 14.16
CA LEU A 226 2.78 -4.06 15.05
C LEU A 226 2.25 -5.30 14.29
N PHE A 227 1.41 -5.08 13.28
CA PHE A 227 0.93 -6.16 12.43
C PHE A 227 2.03 -6.78 11.55
N PHE A 228 2.96 -5.98 11.03
CA PHE A 228 4.09 -6.55 10.27
C PHE A 228 5.09 -7.27 11.16
N VAL A 229 5.32 -6.77 12.37
CA VAL A 229 6.11 -7.47 13.40
C VAL A 229 5.46 -8.80 13.77
N SER A 230 4.14 -8.84 13.92
CA SER A 230 3.43 -10.10 14.22
C SER A 230 3.62 -11.13 13.10
N ILE A 231 3.55 -10.72 11.83
CA ILE A 231 3.86 -11.61 10.69
C ILE A 231 5.29 -12.13 10.78
N LYS A 232 6.28 -11.26 11.06
CA LYS A 232 7.69 -11.70 11.23
C LYS A 232 7.79 -12.76 12.32
N THR A 233 7.27 -12.49 13.52
CA THR A 233 7.36 -13.40 14.67
C THR A 233 6.64 -14.72 14.42
N VAL A 234 5.45 -14.69 13.84
CA VAL A 234 4.62 -15.89 13.63
C VAL A 234 5.19 -16.81 12.55
N PHE A 235 5.75 -16.25 11.48
CA PHE A 235 6.28 -17.03 10.35
C PHE A 235 7.81 -17.20 10.40
N ASN A 236 8.46 -16.61 11.41
CA ASN A 236 9.92 -16.56 11.57
C ASN A 236 10.67 -16.21 10.27
N THR A 237 10.14 -15.26 9.50
CA THR A 237 10.69 -14.90 8.18
C THR A 237 11.00 -13.42 8.08
N ASN A 238 12.16 -13.11 7.50
CA ASN A 238 12.56 -11.75 7.17
C ASN A 238 11.90 -11.23 5.87
N CYS A 239 11.06 -12.03 5.22
CA CYS A 239 10.33 -11.63 4.00
C CYS A 239 9.59 -10.30 4.18
N ILE A 240 8.90 -10.11 5.30
CA ILE A 240 8.07 -8.91 5.51
C ILE A 240 8.89 -7.63 5.58
N LEU A 241 10.10 -7.69 6.17
CA LEU A 241 11.04 -6.59 6.21
C LEU A 241 11.46 -6.19 4.79
N TYR A 242 11.76 -7.19 3.96
CA TYR A 242 12.14 -6.99 2.57
C TYR A 242 10.97 -6.43 1.74
N ILE A 243 9.76 -6.97 1.88
CA ILE A 243 8.57 -6.47 1.19
C ILE A 243 8.33 -5.01 1.56
N SER A 244 8.35 -4.67 2.86
CA SER A 244 8.16 -3.29 3.33
C SER A 244 9.24 -2.35 2.79
N GLY A 245 10.52 -2.77 2.84
CA GLY A 245 11.63 -1.99 2.32
C GLY A 245 11.55 -1.77 0.80
N SER A 246 11.17 -2.80 0.05
CA SER A 246 10.99 -2.72 -1.40
C SER A 246 9.82 -1.81 -1.78
N ILE A 247 8.67 -1.93 -1.10
CA ILE A 247 7.52 -1.03 -1.30
C ILE A 247 7.90 0.42 -0.97
N PHE A 248 8.59 0.66 0.15
CA PHE A 248 9.09 2.00 0.49
C PHE A 248 9.98 2.56 -0.63
N PHE A 249 10.97 1.78 -1.07
CA PHE A 249 11.90 2.21 -2.12
C PHE A 249 11.18 2.51 -3.43
N GLN A 250 10.22 1.69 -3.84
CA GLN A 250 9.41 1.92 -5.03
C GLN A 250 8.54 3.19 -4.93
N ILE A 251 7.84 3.39 -3.82
CA ILE A 251 7.02 4.60 -3.60
C ILE A 251 7.93 5.85 -3.58
N PHE A 252 9.11 5.74 -2.98
CA PHE A 252 10.12 6.80 -2.98
C PHE A 252 10.57 7.13 -4.41
N LEU A 253 10.91 6.13 -5.22
CA LEU A 253 11.25 6.34 -6.63
C LEU A 253 10.10 6.93 -7.44
N MET A 254 8.86 6.47 -7.23
CA MET A 254 7.68 7.05 -7.83
C MET A 254 7.51 8.52 -7.47
N TYR A 255 7.81 8.90 -6.23
CA TYR A 255 7.81 10.31 -5.82
C TYR A 255 8.82 11.12 -6.64
N PHE A 256 10.04 10.62 -6.89
CA PHE A 256 11.02 11.33 -7.73
C PHE A 256 10.64 11.37 -9.21
N PHE A 257 10.25 10.23 -9.79
CA PHE A 257 9.90 10.14 -11.20
C PHE A 257 8.64 10.95 -11.53
N SER A 258 7.66 10.97 -10.62
CA SER A 258 6.46 11.80 -10.78
C SER A 258 6.72 13.31 -10.68
N ASN A 259 7.89 13.72 -10.17
CA ASN A 259 8.29 15.13 -10.07
C ASN A 259 9.05 15.63 -11.31
N ARG A 260 9.41 14.75 -12.26
CA ARG A 260 10.08 15.17 -13.50
C ARG A 260 9.09 15.98 -14.34
N LYS A 261 9.46 17.21 -14.69
CA LYS A 261 8.73 18.00 -15.69
C LYS A 261 9.04 17.41 -17.04
N ASP A 262 8.10 16.68 -17.62
CA ASP A 262 8.24 16.26 -19.00
C ASP A 262 7.93 17.45 -19.91
N GLU A 263 8.97 18.09 -20.44
CA GLU A 263 8.84 19.18 -21.42
C GLU A 263 8.07 18.75 -22.67
N ARG A 264 7.92 17.45 -22.93
CA ARG A 264 7.14 16.93 -24.07
C ARG A 264 5.63 17.03 -23.86
N GLN A 265 5.14 17.24 -22.63
CA GLN A 265 3.70 17.32 -22.32
C GLN A 265 3.11 18.74 -22.44
N HIS A 266 3.54 19.52 -23.44
CA HIS A 266 2.91 20.82 -23.73
C HIS A 266 1.49 20.70 -24.29
N ASN A 267 1.09 19.51 -24.75
CA ASN A 267 -0.28 19.22 -25.17
C ASN A 267 -1.04 18.53 -24.03
N LEU A 268 -2.35 18.80 -23.94
CA LEU A 268 -3.34 18.41 -22.90
C LEU A 268 -3.48 16.89 -22.63
N VAL A 269 -2.45 16.09 -22.82
CA VAL A 269 -2.45 14.66 -22.58
C VAL A 269 -2.50 14.43 -21.06
N PRO A 270 -3.45 13.63 -20.57
CA PRO A 270 -3.54 13.30 -19.16
C PRO A 270 -2.28 12.58 -18.71
N VAL A 271 -1.78 12.96 -17.55
CA VAL A 271 -0.50 12.47 -17.08
C VAL A 271 -0.66 11.04 -16.57
N ASN A 272 -0.01 10.10 -17.25
CA ASN A 272 -0.12 8.67 -16.97
C ASN A 272 0.84 8.24 -15.84
N PHE A 273 0.38 7.46 -14.84
CA PHE A 273 1.23 6.93 -13.76
C PHE A 273 1.93 5.62 -14.11
N TYR A 274 1.52 4.94 -15.18
CA TYR A 274 2.15 3.68 -15.58
C TYR A 274 3.63 3.88 -15.91
N PHE A 275 4.02 4.99 -16.56
CA PHE A 275 5.43 5.23 -16.88
C PHE A 275 6.31 5.38 -15.64
N PRO A 276 6.03 6.30 -14.68
CA PRO A 276 6.78 6.36 -13.42
C PRO A 276 6.79 5.05 -12.64
N ALA A 277 5.69 4.30 -12.67
CA ALA A 277 5.60 3.01 -11.98
C ALA A 277 6.47 1.94 -12.63
N ILE A 278 6.50 1.85 -13.96
CA ILE A 278 7.38 0.94 -14.71
C ILE A 278 8.85 1.30 -14.46
N GLU A 279 9.21 2.58 -14.49
CA GLU A 279 10.56 3.04 -14.16
C GLU A 279 10.95 2.67 -12.71
N ALA A 280 10.05 2.91 -11.74
CA ALA A 280 10.26 2.55 -10.34
C ALA A 280 10.40 1.03 -10.15
N ALA A 281 9.55 0.24 -10.81
CA ALA A 281 9.61 -1.22 -10.78
C ALA A 281 10.91 -1.75 -11.40
N GLY A 282 11.36 -1.18 -12.54
CA GLY A 282 12.62 -1.53 -13.18
C GLY A 282 13.84 -1.23 -12.31
N CYS A 283 13.90 -0.05 -11.69
CA CYS A 283 14.95 0.29 -10.73
C CYS A 283 14.92 -0.63 -9.50
N ASN A 284 13.75 -0.92 -8.96
CA ASN A 284 13.61 -1.85 -7.85
C ASN A 284 14.01 -3.27 -8.22
N LEU A 285 13.72 -3.73 -9.45
CA LEU A 285 14.17 -5.03 -9.94
C LEU A 285 15.71 -5.11 -9.96
N ILE A 286 16.40 -4.06 -10.38
CA ILE A 286 17.87 -4.01 -10.36
C ILE A 286 18.39 -4.11 -8.93
N VAL A 287 17.83 -3.33 -7.99
CA VAL A 287 18.20 -3.40 -6.57
C VAL A 287 17.94 -4.80 -6.01
N ASN A 288 16.81 -5.39 -6.37
CA ASN A 288 16.45 -6.74 -5.99
C ASN A 288 17.47 -7.75 -6.53
N ILE A 289 17.85 -7.69 -7.80
CA ILE A 289 18.89 -8.58 -8.37
C ILE A 289 20.21 -8.44 -7.60
N VAL A 290 20.63 -7.23 -7.26
CA VAL A 290 21.85 -7.01 -6.45
C VAL A 290 21.72 -7.66 -5.07
N ILE A 291 20.59 -7.47 -4.38
CA ILE A 291 20.34 -8.09 -3.08
C ILE A 291 20.28 -9.62 -3.20
N ALA A 292 19.70 -10.16 -4.26
CA ALA A 292 19.63 -11.60 -4.51
C ALA A 292 21.03 -12.21 -4.63
N LEU A 293 21.95 -11.52 -5.31
CA LEU A 293 23.35 -11.94 -5.44
C LEU A 293 24.10 -11.89 -4.10
N THR A 294 23.68 -11.02 -3.18
CA THR A 294 24.27 -10.94 -1.83
C THR A 294 23.48 -11.70 -0.77
N ALA A 295 22.30 -12.26 -1.12
CA ALA A 295 21.38 -12.95 -0.21
C ALA A 295 21.98 -14.16 0.51
N PRO A 296 22.87 -14.97 -0.10
CA PRO A 296 23.55 -16.06 0.61
C PRO A 296 24.33 -15.57 1.85
N GLY A 297 24.86 -14.33 1.80
CA GLY A 297 25.55 -13.72 2.94
C GLY A 297 24.61 -13.16 4.02
N LEU A 298 23.30 -13.11 3.76
CA LEU A 298 22.28 -12.57 4.68
C LEU A 298 21.39 -13.65 5.31
N GLY A 299 21.61 -14.93 4.96
CA GLY A 299 20.84 -16.05 5.50
C GLY A 299 19.36 -16.06 5.07
N VAL A 300 19.02 -15.39 3.96
CA VAL A 300 17.66 -15.40 3.39
C VAL A 300 17.61 -16.41 2.26
N SER A 301 16.61 -17.29 2.26
CA SER A 301 16.47 -18.28 1.19
C SER A 301 16.10 -17.59 -0.14
N PHE A 302 16.57 -18.16 -1.25
CA PHE A 302 16.29 -17.60 -2.58
C PHE A 302 14.78 -17.61 -2.91
N GLY A 303 14.05 -18.62 -2.43
CA GLY A 303 12.60 -18.72 -2.61
C GLY A 303 11.83 -17.60 -1.90
N GLU A 304 12.15 -17.35 -0.63
CA GLU A 304 11.60 -16.22 0.14
C GLU A 304 11.85 -14.88 -0.54
N PHE A 305 13.07 -14.70 -1.06
CA PHE A 305 13.45 -13.52 -1.80
C PHE A 305 12.60 -13.32 -3.06
N ILE A 306 12.45 -14.36 -3.90
CA ILE A 306 11.63 -14.30 -5.13
C ILE A 306 10.18 -13.98 -4.77
N PHE A 307 9.63 -14.68 -3.77
CA PHE A 307 8.27 -14.46 -3.32
C PHE A 307 8.03 -13.00 -2.89
N ALA A 308 8.97 -12.45 -2.12
CA ALA A 308 8.90 -11.09 -1.63
C ALA A 308 9.03 -10.06 -2.78
N ALA A 309 9.91 -10.31 -3.76
CA ALA A 309 10.08 -9.47 -4.94
C ALA A 309 8.83 -9.45 -5.84
N ILE A 310 8.23 -10.62 -6.10
CA ILE A 310 6.98 -10.73 -6.87
C ILE A 310 5.84 -10.02 -6.15
N SER A 311 5.70 -10.24 -4.84
CA SER A 311 4.66 -9.61 -4.02
C SER A 311 4.77 -8.08 -4.04
N ALA A 312 5.98 -7.54 -3.86
CA ALA A 312 6.22 -6.09 -3.97
C ALA A 312 5.92 -5.57 -5.39
N GLY A 313 6.30 -6.30 -6.44
CA GLY A 313 6.00 -5.94 -7.83
C GLY A 313 4.49 -5.89 -8.13
N LEU A 314 3.73 -6.88 -7.68
CA LEU A 314 2.27 -6.93 -7.82
C LEU A 314 1.61 -5.77 -7.08
N MET A 315 2.07 -5.48 -5.85
CA MET A 315 1.57 -4.32 -5.11
C MET A 315 1.86 -3.02 -5.84
N MET A 316 3.04 -2.87 -6.44
CA MET A 316 3.37 -1.67 -7.22
C MET A 316 2.49 -1.51 -8.47
N ALA A 317 2.22 -2.60 -9.20
CA ALA A 317 1.32 -2.56 -10.34
C ALA A 317 -0.09 -2.12 -9.92
N TRP A 318 -0.58 -2.62 -8.79
CA TRP A 318 -1.86 -2.23 -8.20
C TRP A 318 -1.89 -0.74 -7.81
N PHE A 319 -0.88 -0.29 -7.07
CA PHE A 319 -0.74 1.12 -6.67
C PHE A 319 -0.71 2.06 -7.87
N ALA A 320 -0.04 1.68 -8.97
CA ALA A 320 0.02 2.48 -10.19
C ALA A 320 -1.35 2.58 -10.89
N TYR A 321 -2.08 1.47 -10.93
CA TYR A 321 -3.45 1.43 -11.45
C TYR A 321 -4.36 2.34 -10.63
N ASP A 322 -4.37 2.17 -9.31
CA ASP A 322 -5.25 2.91 -8.42
C ASP A 322 -4.92 4.42 -8.44
N ALA A 323 -3.63 4.80 -8.40
CA ALA A 323 -3.21 6.19 -8.55
C ALA A 323 -3.70 6.84 -9.87
N THR A 324 -3.72 6.08 -10.97
CA THR A 324 -4.26 6.54 -12.25
C THR A 324 -5.76 6.77 -12.17
N CYS A 325 -6.51 5.82 -11.60
CA CYS A 325 -7.95 5.95 -11.40
C CYS A 325 -8.33 7.11 -10.47
N MET A 326 -7.52 7.38 -9.44
CA MET A 326 -7.75 8.49 -8.52
C MET A 326 -7.60 9.86 -9.17
N VAL A 327 -6.60 10.05 -10.04
CA VAL A 327 -6.44 11.32 -10.75
C VAL A 327 -7.61 11.60 -11.69
N ALA A 328 -8.23 10.55 -12.24
CA ALA A 328 -9.42 10.67 -13.08
C ALA A 328 -10.72 10.94 -12.30
N LYS A 329 -10.72 10.82 -10.96
CA LYS A 329 -11.96 10.94 -10.15
C LYS A 329 -11.91 11.97 -9.02
N MET A 330 -10.72 12.31 -8.51
CA MET A 330 -10.59 13.12 -7.30
C MET A 330 -10.30 14.58 -7.57
N SER A 331 -10.70 15.43 -6.63
CA SER A 331 -10.24 16.82 -6.57
C SER A 331 -8.93 16.95 -5.77
N PRO A 332 -8.09 17.98 -6.01
CA PRO A 332 -6.78 18.10 -5.38
C PRO A 332 -6.79 18.26 -3.85
N ASP A 333 -7.91 18.69 -3.29
CA ASP A 333 -8.12 18.83 -1.85
C ASP A 333 -8.50 17.51 -1.16
N GLU A 334 -8.85 16.48 -1.93
CA GLU A 334 -9.24 15.15 -1.46
C GLU A 334 -8.05 14.18 -1.40
N TYR A 335 -6.82 14.67 -1.39
CA TYR A 335 -5.61 13.81 -1.33
C TYR A 335 -5.59 12.85 -0.12
N MET A 336 -6.22 13.20 1.02
CA MET A 336 -6.30 12.28 2.16
C MET A 336 -7.27 11.12 1.89
N GLN A 337 -8.29 11.35 1.07
CA GLN A 337 -9.18 10.29 0.61
C GLN A 337 -8.46 9.31 -0.31
N ALA A 338 -7.53 9.79 -1.14
CA ALA A 338 -6.63 8.92 -1.90
C ALA A 338 -5.85 7.97 -0.99
N VAL A 339 -5.21 8.52 0.05
CA VAL A 339 -4.45 7.73 1.04
C VAL A 339 -5.33 6.66 1.70
N VAL A 340 -6.57 7.00 2.09
CA VAL A 340 -7.51 6.02 2.68
C VAL A 340 -7.87 4.89 1.71
N PHE A 341 -8.10 5.20 0.43
CA PHE A 341 -8.41 4.17 -0.58
C PHE A 341 -7.23 3.22 -0.78
N PHE A 342 -6.01 3.74 -0.87
CA PHE A 342 -4.81 2.90 -0.97
C PHE A 342 -4.70 1.90 0.18
N TYR A 343 -4.89 2.33 1.45
CA TYR A 343 -4.85 1.39 2.57
C TYR A 343 -6.04 0.44 2.62
N THR A 344 -7.21 0.87 2.12
CA THR A 344 -8.37 -0.01 2.00
C THR A 344 -8.05 -1.16 1.05
N ASP A 345 -7.46 -0.86 -0.10
CA ASP A 345 -7.06 -1.84 -1.10
C ASP A 345 -6.00 -2.81 -0.56
N ILE A 346 -5.00 -2.30 0.18
CA ILE A 346 -3.99 -3.17 0.82
C ILE A 346 -4.64 -4.12 1.83
N ILE A 347 -5.55 -3.62 2.68
CA ILE A 347 -6.23 -4.47 3.67
C ILE A 347 -7.15 -5.49 2.98
N LEU A 348 -7.83 -5.12 1.89
CA LEU A 348 -8.63 -6.05 1.10
C LEU A 348 -7.75 -7.11 0.43
N PHE A 349 -6.59 -6.73 -0.11
CA PHE A 349 -5.63 -7.65 -0.68
C PHE A 349 -5.11 -8.64 0.37
N LEU A 350 -4.74 -8.17 1.57
CA LEU A 350 -4.33 -9.02 2.68
C LEU A 350 -5.45 -9.97 3.13
N SER A 351 -6.70 -9.47 3.21
CA SER A 351 -7.87 -10.28 3.55
C SER A 351 -8.11 -11.39 2.52
N PHE A 352 -8.00 -11.05 1.24
CA PHE A 352 -8.15 -11.99 0.14
C PHE A 352 -7.03 -13.03 0.13
N ALA A 353 -5.77 -12.61 0.31
CA ALA A 353 -4.63 -13.51 0.40
C ALA A 353 -4.81 -14.50 1.56
N PHE A 354 -5.23 -14.03 2.74
CA PHE A 354 -5.51 -14.89 3.89
C PHE A 354 -6.63 -15.89 3.59
N MET A 355 -7.73 -15.43 2.97
CA MET A 355 -8.85 -16.30 2.58
C MET A 355 -8.40 -17.39 1.59
N MET A 356 -7.58 -17.03 0.60
CA MET A 356 -7.03 -17.97 -0.37
C MET A 356 -6.10 -18.99 0.28
N CYS A 357 -5.25 -18.57 1.22
CA CYS A 357 -4.39 -19.48 1.99
C CYS A 357 -5.22 -20.44 2.86
N ALA A 358 -6.22 -19.93 3.57
CA ALA A 358 -7.11 -20.75 4.40
C ALA A 358 -7.90 -21.77 3.56
N TRP A 359 -8.40 -21.33 2.41
CA TRP A 359 -9.08 -22.20 1.45
C TRP A 359 -8.14 -23.28 0.92
N GLY A 360 -6.93 -22.91 0.48
CA GLY A 360 -5.91 -23.85 0.00
C GLY A 360 -5.55 -24.90 1.05
N ALA A 361 -5.33 -24.49 2.30
CA ALA A 361 -5.05 -25.41 3.41
C ALA A 361 -6.21 -26.38 3.67
N MET A 362 -7.46 -25.93 3.56
CA MET A 362 -8.63 -26.79 3.69
C MET A 362 -8.69 -27.85 2.58
N PHE A 363 -8.44 -27.46 1.33
CA PHE A 363 -8.46 -28.39 0.19
C PHE A 363 -7.35 -29.44 0.26
N MET A 364 -6.13 -29.05 0.64
CA MET A 364 -5.00 -29.98 0.77
C MET A 364 -5.22 -31.02 1.90
N ASN A 365 -5.94 -30.66 2.95
CA ASN A 365 -6.31 -31.60 4.02
C ASN A 365 -7.40 -32.61 3.60
N VAL A 366 -8.28 -32.25 2.65
CA VAL A 366 -9.31 -33.18 2.13
C VAL A 366 -8.67 -34.29 1.31
N GLU A 367 -7.62 -34.00 0.55
CA GLU A 367 -6.97 -34.96 -0.35
C GLU A 367 -6.10 -35.98 0.42
N THR A 368 -5.53 -35.57 1.55
CA THR A 368 -4.73 -36.45 2.43
C THR A 368 -5.56 -37.28 3.41
N GLY A 369 -6.77 -36.81 3.77
CA GLY A 369 -7.72 -37.52 4.65
C GLY A 369 -8.39 -38.76 4.03
N GLY A 370 -8.23 -39.00 2.72
CA GLY A 370 -8.81 -40.16 2.02
C GLY A 370 -7.90 -41.38 1.86
N LEU A 371 -6.59 -41.25 2.10
CA LEU A 371 -5.59 -42.29 1.77
C LEU A 371 -4.74 -42.78 2.95
N THR A 372 -4.98 -42.26 4.15
CA THR A 372 -4.33 -42.71 5.38
C THR A 372 -5.34 -43.29 6.38
N ALA A 373 -6.23 -44.16 5.90
CA ALA A 373 -6.77 -45.17 6.82
C ALA A 373 -5.57 -46.03 7.27
N PRO A 374 -5.30 -46.16 8.58
CA PRO A 374 -4.17 -46.94 9.06
C PRO A 374 -4.39 -48.42 8.69
N ILE A 375 -3.71 -48.86 7.63
CA ILE A 375 -3.63 -50.29 7.23
C ILE A 375 -2.92 -51.13 8.33
N GLY A 376 -2.29 -50.48 9.32
CA GLY A 376 -1.53 -51.14 10.39
C GLY A 376 -2.33 -51.88 11.46
N ASP A 377 -3.65 -51.73 11.54
CA ASP A 377 -4.45 -52.35 12.63
C ASP A 377 -5.29 -53.57 12.23
N GLN A 378 -5.32 -53.94 10.94
CA GLN A 378 -5.93 -55.22 10.52
C GLN A 378 -4.97 -56.41 10.60
N GLU A 379 -3.65 -56.20 10.50
CA GLU A 379 -2.69 -57.32 10.51
C GLU A 379 -2.53 -57.94 11.91
N ASN A 380 -2.67 -57.16 12.98
CA ASN A 380 -2.62 -57.68 14.36
C ASN A 380 -3.91 -58.36 14.85
N ARG A 381 -5.04 -58.23 14.13
CA ARG A 381 -6.27 -58.97 14.47
C ARG A 381 -6.33 -60.37 13.85
N MET A 382 -5.58 -60.65 12.77
CA MET A 382 -5.50 -62.01 12.22
C MET A 382 -4.50 -62.91 12.96
N ASN A 383 -3.51 -62.35 13.66
CA ASN A 383 -2.49 -63.15 14.36
C ASN A 383 -2.81 -63.53 15.82
N ARG A 384 -3.93 -63.07 16.40
CA ARG A 384 -4.37 -63.48 17.75
C ARG A 384 -5.29 -64.70 17.79
N GLY A 385 -5.59 -65.31 16.65
CA GLY A 385 -6.53 -66.44 16.57
C GLY A 385 -5.93 -67.84 16.80
N ASN A 386 -4.62 -68.01 16.93
CA ASN A 386 -3.99 -69.33 16.76
C ASN A 386 -3.14 -69.86 17.94
N ILE A 387 -3.35 -69.38 19.17
CA ILE A 387 -2.63 -69.90 20.35
C ILE A 387 -3.64 -70.38 21.40
N SER A 388 -4.34 -71.48 21.10
CA SER A 388 -4.99 -72.33 22.11
C SER A 388 -5.23 -73.72 21.51
N GLY A 389 -4.23 -74.61 21.62
CA GLY A 389 -4.38 -75.99 21.15
C GLY A 389 -3.07 -76.78 21.11
N SER A 390 -2.53 -77.11 22.29
CA SER A 390 -1.71 -78.32 22.53
C SER A 390 -1.43 -78.46 24.02
#